data_AF-Q4RAE8-F1
#
_entry.id   AF-Q4RAE8-F1
#
_cell.length_a   1.000
_cell.length_b   1.000
_cell.length_c   1.000
_cell.angle_alpha   90.00
_cell.angle_beta   90.00
_cell.angle_gamma   90.00
#
_symmetry.space_group_name_H-M   'P 1'
#
loop_
_entity.id
_entity.type
_entity.pdbx_description
1 polymer ?
#
loop_
_entity_poly.entity_id
_entity_poly.type
_entity_poly.pdbx_seq_one_letter_code
_entity_poly.pdbx_strand_id
1 'polypeptide(L)'
;DASELVTVPDGWKEPSFTKEDNPHGLLEESSFATLFPKYREAYLKECWPLVEKALSDVHIKASLDLIEGSVTVCTTRKTFDPYAIIRARDLVKLIARSVPFEQVIIALY
;
A
#
# COMPACT_ATOMS: atom_id res chain seq x y z
N ASP A 1 -35.55 9.70 -13.91
CA ASP A 1 -34.50 10.59 -13.39
C ASP A 1 -33.19 9.85 -13.24
N ALA A 2 -32.43 9.80 -14.33
CA ALA A 2 -31.08 9.30 -14.31
C ALA A 2 -30.20 10.40 -13.69
N SER A 3 -29.59 10.06 -12.55
CA SER A 3 -28.58 10.84 -11.86
C SER A 3 -27.60 11.49 -12.85
N GLU A 4 -27.60 12.82 -12.91
CA GLU A 4 -26.53 13.58 -13.56
C GLU A 4 -25.20 13.16 -12.92
N LEU A 5 -24.43 12.37 -13.65
CA LEU A 5 -23.06 12.04 -13.26
C LEU A 5 -22.27 13.34 -13.34
N VAL A 6 -21.83 13.85 -12.19
CA VAL A 6 -20.92 15.00 -12.12
C VAL A 6 -19.60 14.57 -12.76
N THR A 7 -19.42 14.93 -14.02
CA THR A 7 -18.19 14.66 -14.76
C THR A 7 -17.11 15.64 -14.30
N VAL A 8 -15.89 15.12 -14.13
CA VAL A 8 -14.72 15.95 -13.80
C VAL A 8 -14.50 16.98 -14.92
N PRO A 9 -14.34 18.28 -14.61
CA PRO A 9 -14.13 19.31 -15.62
C PRO A 9 -12.89 19.07 -16.49
N ASP A 10 -12.97 19.41 -17.77
CA ASP A 10 -11.82 19.35 -18.69
C ASP A 10 -10.64 20.18 -18.15
N GLY A 11 -9.49 19.53 -17.95
CA GLY A 11 -8.26 20.16 -17.45
C GLY A 11 -8.05 20.09 -15.94
N TRP A 12 -8.94 19.44 -15.18
CA TRP A 12 -8.69 19.16 -13.77
C TRP A 12 -7.52 18.19 -13.58
N LYS A 13 -6.60 18.54 -12.69
CA LYS A 13 -5.50 17.67 -12.25
C LYS A 13 -5.61 17.46 -10.76
N GLU A 14 -5.46 16.23 -10.33
CA GLU A 14 -5.46 15.89 -8.92
C GLU A 14 -4.22 16.51 -8.24
N PRO A 15 -4.38 17.25 -7.14
CA PRO A 15 -3.25 17.85 -6.45
C PRO A 15 -2.36 16.77 -5.82
N SER A 16 -1.04 16.90 -5.97
CA SER A 16 -0.09 16.01 -5.31
C SER A 16 -0.06 16.31 -3.81
N PHE A 17 -0.25 15.28 -2.99
CA PHE A 17 -0.10 15.41 -1.55
C PHE A 17 1.39 15.34 -1.19
N THR A 18 1.92 16.41 -0.61
CA THR A 18 3.34 16.55 -0.28
C THR A 18 3.57 16.44 1.23
N LYS A 19 4.84 16.37 1.65
CA LYS A 19 5.18 16.26 3.07
C LYS A 19 4.86 17.55 3.83
N GLU A 20 4.87 18.66 3.12
CA GLU A 20 4.55 20.00 3.60
C GLU A 20 3.07 20.14 3.97
N ASP A 21 2.19 19.37 3.34
CA ASP A 21 0.74 19.35 3.61
C ASP A 21 0.41 18.64 4.93
N ASN A 22 1.30 17.79 5.43
CA ASN A 22 1.16 17.11 6.72
C ASN A 22 2.48 17.09 7.52
N PRO A 23 2.88 18.21 8.13
CA PRO A 23 4.17 18.34 8.82
C PRO A 23 4.24 17.53 10.12
N HIS A 24 3.08 17.23 10.73
CA HIS A 24 2.99 16.51 12.00
C HIS A 24 2.75 15.00 11.85
N GLY A 25 2.45 14.54 10.63
CA GLY A 25 2.17 13.13 10.33
C GLY A 25 0.83 12.66 10.88
N LEU A 26 0.63 11.35 10.88
CA LEU A 26 -0.59 10.73 11.43
C LEU A 26 -0.52 10.64 12.96
N LEU A 27 -1.65 10.94 13.62
CA LEU A 27 -1.81 10.83 15.08
C LEU A 27 -1.95 9.37 15.54
N GLU A 28 -2.72 8.59 14.79
CA GLU A 28 -3.07 7.21 15.09
C GLU A 28 -2.45 6.24 14.09
N GLU A 29 -2.22 5.01 14.53
CA GLU A 29 -1.71 3.94 13.69
C GLU A 29 -2.87 3.17 13.02
N SER A 30 -2.79 3.01 11.70
CA SER A 30 -3.62 2.08 10.94
C SER A 30 -2.80 0.86 10.55
N SER A 31 -3.36 -0.33 10.70
CA SER A 31 -2.72 -1.60 10.38
C SER A 31 -3.65 -2.54 9.61
N PHE A 32 -3.12 -3.22 8.60
CA PHE A 32 -3.82 -4.21 7.80
C PHE A 32 -2.99 -5.48 7.68
N ALA A 33 -3.61 -6.63 7.92
CA ALA A 33 -3.01 -7.94 7.73
C ALA A 33 -3.73 -8.72 6.63
N THR A 34 -3.01 -9.57 5.89
CA THR A 34 -3.55 -10.50 4.90
C THR A 34 -2.81 -11.81 4.96
N LEU A 35 -3.56 -12.92 5.05
CA LEU A 35 -3.00 -14.27 5.01
C LEU A 35 -2.63 -14.67 3.59
N PHE A 36 -1.55 -15.43 3.44
CA PHE A 36 -1.12 -16.01 2.17
C PHE A 36 -0.99 -17.54 2.28
N PRO A 37 -1.20 -18.27 1.17
CA PRO A 37 -1.08 -19.72 1.17
C PRO A 37 0.39 -20.15 1.22
N LYS A 38 0.68 -21.27 1.87
CA LYS A 38 2.05 -21.79 2.09
C LYS A 38 2.93 -21.87 0.84
N TYR A 39 2.35 -22.19 -0.32
CA TYR A 39 3.13 -22.27 -1.57
C TYR A 39 3.70 -20.91 -2.01
N ARG A 40 3.14 -19.79 -1.54
CA ARG A 40 3.57 -18.43 -1.88
C ARG A 40 4.76 -17.95 -1.04
N GLU A 41 5.07 -18.67 0.04
CA GLU A 41 6.12 -18.32 1.02
C GLU A 41 7.49 -18.10 0.38
N ALA A 42 7.94 -19.03 -0.47
CA ALA A 42 9.26 -18.96 -1.09
C ALA A 42 9.42 -17.69 -1.94
N TYR A 43 8.41 -17.36 -2.73
CA TYR A 43 8.39 -16.15 -3.54
C TYR A 43 8.34 -14.89 -2.67
N LEU A 44 7.45 -14.85 -1.68
CA LEU A 44 7.32 -13.72 -0.76
C LEU A 44 8.64 -13.43 -0.06
N LYS A 45 9.35 -14.46 0.40
CA LYS A 45 10.65 -14.34 1.05
C LYS A 45 11.72 -13.78 0.13
N GLU A 46 11.71 -14.16 -1.15
CA GLU A 46 12.67 -13.68 -2.15
C GLU A 46 12.44 -12.22 -2.52
N CYS A 47 11.18 -11.82 -2.76
CA CYS A 47 10.84 -10.45 -3.15
C CYS A 47 10.65 -9.49 -1.98
N TRP A 48 10.65 -9.98 -0.72
CA TRP A 48 10.35 -9.18 0.47
C TRP A 48 11.19 -7.90 0.59
N PRO A 49 12.51 -7.91 0.36
CA PRO A 49 13.33 -6.70 0.46
C PRO A 49 12.89 -5.60 -0.52
N LEU A 50 12.34 -5.98 -1.68
CA LEU A 50 11.81 -5.03 -2.66
C LEU A 50 10.50 -4.39 -2.18
N VAL A 51 9.63 -5.19 -1.55
CA VAL A 51 8.39 -4.71 -0.93
C VAL A 51 8.68 -3.74 0.21
N GLU A 52 9.62 -4.09 1.10
CA GLU A 52 10.04 -3.22 2.20
C GLU A 52 10.60 -1.89 1.70
N LYS A 53 11.44 -1.94 0.65
CA LYS A 53 12.00 -0.73 0.04
C LYS A 53 10.89 0.18 -0.52
N ALA A 54 9.99 -0.38 -1.33
CA ALA A 54 8.91 0.39 -1.95
C ALA A 54 7.97 1.04 -0.92
N LEU A 55 7.68 0.35 0.19
CA LEU A 55 6.82 0.87 1.26
C LEU A 55 7.56 1.83 2.20
N SER A 56 8.87 1.68 2.38
CA SER A 56 9.70 2.59 3.18
C SER A 56 9.75 4.01 2.59
N ASP A 57 9.74 4.13 1.26
CA ASP A 57 9.73 5.42 0.55
C ASP A 57 8.47 6.24 0.86
N VAL A 58 7.34 5.57 1.13
CA VAL A 58 6.08 6.18 1.60
C VAL A 58 5.89 6.11 3.12
N HIS A 59 6.94 5.74 3.85
CA HIS A 59 6.97 5.63 5.31
C HIS A 59 5.94 4.66 5.90
N ILE A 60 5.66 3.57 5.20
CA ILE A 60 4.81 2.46 5.68
C ILE A 60 5.73 1.32 6.10
N LYS A 61 5.48 0.78 7.29
CA LYS A 61 6.18 -0.39 7.78
C LYS A 61 5.46 -1.64 7.27
N ALA A 62 6.21 -2.58 6.72
CA ALA A 62 5.70 -3.89 6.32
C ALA A 62 6.38 -4.98 7.16
N SER A 63 5.66 -6.05 7.46
CA SER A 63 6.21 -7.23 8.13
C SER A 63 5.64 -8.51 7.51
N LEU A 64 6.51 -9.50 7.36
CA LEU A 64 6.19 -10.83 6.85
C LEU A 64 6.33 -11.85 7.99
N ASP A 65 5.22 -12.50 8.36
CA ASP A 65 5.20 -13.60 9.32
C ASP A 65 5.09 -14.94 8.57
N LEU A 66 6.16 -15.72 8.61
CA LEU A 66 6.23 -17.03 7.97
C LEU A 66 5.60 -18.15 8.83
N ILE A 67 5.43 -17.93 10.13
CA ILE A 67 4.85 -18.90 11.06
C ILE A 67 3.33 -18.85 10.93
N GLU A 68 2.75 -17.66 11.00
CA GLU A 68 1.31 -17.43 10.79
C GLU A 68 0.93 -17.52 9.30
N GLY A 69 1.87 -17.23 8.39
CA GLY A 69 1.60 -17.11 6.96
C GLY A 69 0.84 -15.82 6.64
N SER A 70 1.24 -14.72 7.28
CA SER A 70 0.57 -13.43 7.18
C SER A 70 1.53 -12.32 6.73
N VAL A 71 1.00 -11.34 6.00
CA VAL A 71 1.70 -10.11 5.67
C VAL A 71 0.92 -8.96 6.29
N THR A 72 1.63 -8.09 6.99
CA THR A 72 1.05 -6.94 7.69
C THR A 72 1.71 -5.65 7.23
N VAL A 73 0.91 -4.60 7.05
CA VAL A 73 1.36 -3.24 6.79
C VAL A 73 0.77 -2.29 7.82
N CYS A 74 1.60 -1.41 8.35
CA CYS A 74 1.17 -0.38 9.28
C CYS A 74 1.74 0.99 8.95
N THR A 75 0.94 2.02 9.20
CA THR A 75 1.40 3.41 9.09
C THR A 75 2.41 3.72 10.19
N THR A 76 3.26 4.72 9.95
CA THR A 76 4.18 5.24 10.97
C THR A 76 3.87 6.70 11.26
N ARG A 77 4.43 7.25 12.34
CA ARG A 77 4.33 8.71 12.62
C ARG A 77 4.96 9.59 11.52
N LYS A 78 5.75 9.00 10.63
CA LYS A 78 6.37 9.70 9.50
C LYS A 78 5.53 9.62 8.22
N THR A 79 4.49 8.77 8.18
CA THR A 79 3.57 8.71 7.06
C THR A 79 2.88 10.07 6.92
N PHE A 80 3.09 10.72 5.78
CA PHE A 80 2.51 12.02 5.48
C PHE A 80 1.18 11.85 4.75
N ASP A 81 1.13 10.99 3.73
CA ASP A 81 -0.05 10.69 2.92
C ASP A 81 -0.98 9.68 3.64
N PRO A 82 -2.20 10.09 4.06
CA PRO A 82 -3.15 9.19 4.71
C PRO A 82 -3.68 8.08 3.78
N TYR A 83 -3.66 8.29 2.45
CA TYR A 83 -4.13 7.30 1.48
C TYR A 83 -3.08 6.22 1.17
N ALA A 84 -1.82 6.45 1.49
CA ALA A 84 -0.73 5.51 1.23
C ALA A 84 -0.98 4.13 1.86
N ILE A 85 -1.61 4.06 3.04
CA ILE A 85 -1.91 2.77 3.71
C ILE A 85 -2.94 1.93 2.94
N ILE A 86 -3.87 2.58 2.24
CA ILE A 86 -4.87 1.90 1.40
C ILE A 86 -4.20 1.28 0.18
N ARG A 87 -3.25 2.01 -0.44
CA ARG A 87 -2.42 1.47 -1.54
C ARG A 87 -1.55 0.31 -1.07
N ALA A 88 -0.93 0.41 0.10
CA ALA A 88 -0.12 -0.66 0.68
C ALA A 88 -0.94 -1.92 1.00
N ARG A 89 -2.17 -1.76 1.51
CA ARG A 89 -3.11 -2.87 1.72
C ARG A 89 -3.39 -3.60 0.41
N ASP A 90 -3.63 -2.87 -0.67
CA ASP A 90 -3.95 -3.48 -1.97
C ASP A 90 -2.73 -4.15 -2.61
N LEU A 91 -1.55 -3.55 -2.45
CA LEU A 91 -0.27 -4.17 -2.81
C LEU A 91 -0.12 -5.55 -2.15
N VAL A 92 -0.25 -5.61 -0.83
CA VAL A 92 -0.07 -6.86 -0.07
C VAL A 92 -1.11 -7.91 -0.46
N LYS A 93 -2.36 -7.49 -0.65
CA LYS A 93 -3.43 -8.40 -1.11
C LYS A 93 -3.15 -9.00 -2.48
N LEU A 94 -2.59 -8.23 -3.42
CA LEU A 94 -2.26 -8.73 -4.75
C LEU A 94 -1.10 -9.73 -4.71
N ILE A 95 -0.05 -9.45 -3.95
CA ILE A 95 1.10 -10.37 -3.81
C ILE A 95 0.67 -11.69 -3.14
N ALA A 96 -0.21 -11.61 -2.13
CA ALA A 96 -0.79 -12.78 -1.48
C ALA A 96 -1.64 -13.64 -2.43
N ARG A 97 -2.25 -13.03 -3.47
CA ARG A 97 -3.01 -13.70 -4.53
C ARG A 97 -2.17 -14.12 -5.74
N SER A 98 -0.86 -14.27 -5.56
CA SER A 98 0.07 -14.76 -6.59
C SER A 98 0.34 -13.80 -7.75
N VAL A 99 0.05 -12.51 -7.60
CA VAL A 99 0.49 -11.51 -8.58
C VAL A 99 1.98 -11.21 -8.35
N PRO A 100 2.83 -11.21 -9.40
CA PRO A 100 4.25 -10.84 -9.28
C PRO A 100 4.44 -9.38 -8.86
N PHE A 101 5.44 -9.10 -8.02
CA PHE A 101 5.73 -7.76 -7.49
C PHE A 101 5.85 -6.68 -8.57
N GLU A 102 6.54 -6.98 -9.68
CA GLU A 102 6.71 -6.05 -10.80
C GLU A 102 5.38 -5.56 -11.37
N GLN A 103 4.40 -6.47 -11.49
CA GLN A 103 3.06 -6.14 -11.99
C GLN A 103 2.25 -5.36 -10.96
N VAL A 104 2.42 -5.65 -9.67
CA VAL A 104 1.72 -4.95 -8.59
C VAL A 104 2.14 -3.48 -8.51
N ILE A 105 3.43 -3.18 -8.70
CA ILE A 105 3.91 -1.80 -8.71
C ILE A 105 3.31 -1.02 -9.88
N ILE A 106 3.22 -1.62 -11.07
CA ILE A 106 2.60 -0.97 -12.23
C ILE A 106 1.12 -0.66 -11.98
N ALA A 107 0.41 -1.51 -11.25
CA ALA A 107 -1.01 -1.30 -10.96
C ALA A 107 -1.30 -0.17 -9.95
N LEU A 108 -0.28 0.37 -9.28
CA LEU A 108 -0.42 1.34 -8.19
C LEU A 108 0.06 2.76 -8.54
N TYR A 109 0.64 2.95 -9.74
CA TYR A 109 1.11 4.21 -10.31
C TYR A 109 0.40 4.51 -11.62
#